data_AF-A0A3B8MV05-F1
#
_entry.id   AF-A0A3B8MV05-F1
#
_cell.length_a   1.000
_cell.length_b   1.000
_cell.length_c   1.000
_cell.angle_alpha   90.00
_cell.angle_beta   90.00
_cell.angle_gamma   90.00
#
_symmetry.space_group_name_H-M   'P 1'
#
loop_
_entity.id
_entity.type
_entity.pdbx_description
1 polymer ?
#
loop_
_entity_poly.entity_id
_entity_poly.type
_entity_poly.pdbx_seq_one_letter_code
_entity_poly.pdbx_strand_id
1 'polypeptide(L)'
;MVSIDRGSATLSVAGACVALAMAGGIAIVAGFGVIQAQRSQDTVDLAALAAADVLHGVASGQPCEVALNLVEIQGLTLESCTLDNSGASVEASAVVAGIIRVFRARA
;
A
#
# COMPACT_ATOMS: atom_id res chain seq x y z
N MET A 1 40.32 6.03 -43.09
CA MET A 1 38.84 6.21 -43.09
C MET A 1 38.23 5.02 -42.39
N VAL A 2 37.31 5.31 -41.46
CA VAL A 2 36.79 4.48 -40.38
C VAL A 2 36.24 3.13 -40.84
N SER A 3 36.70 2.03 -40.22
CA SER A 3 36.22 0.66 -40.45
C SER A 3 35.79 -0.03 -39.15
N ILE A 4 35.10 0.68 -38.26
CA ILE A 4 34.45 0.11 -37.08
C ILE A 4 33.03 0.65 -37.07
N ASP A 5 32.00 -0.15 -37.38
CA ASP A 5 30.66 0.18 -36.84
C ASP A 5 29.53 -0.85 -36.95
N ARG A 6 29.63 -1.92 -37.76
CA ARG A 6 28.49 -2.89 -37.83
C ARG A 6 28.35 -3.78 -36.60
N GLY A 7 29.45 -4.16 -35.95
CA GLY A 7 29.43 -4.97 -34.72
C GLY A 7 29.26 -4.13 -33.44
N SER A 8 29.72 -2.88 -33.44
CA SER A 8 29.66 -1.97 -32.28
C SER A 8 28.24 -1.45 -32.03
N ALA A 9 27.56 -1.03 -33.11
CA ALA A 9 26.20 -0.49 -33.01
C ALA A 9 25.15 -1.55 -32.62
N THR A 10 25.34 -2.81 -33.04
CA THR A 10 24.41 -3.90 -32.70
C THR A 10 24.58 -4.36 -31.25
N LEU A 11 25.81 -4.38 -30.73
CA LEU A 11 26.08 -4.66 -29.32
C LEU A 11 25.55 -3.55 -28.40
N SER A 12 25.67 -2.28 -28.79
CA SER A 12 25.14 -1.16 -27.99
C SER A 12 23.61 -1.15 -27.96
N VAL A 13 22.95 -1.42 -29.09
CA VAL A 13 21.48 -1.53 -29.15
C VAL A 13 20.99 -2.74 -28.37
N ALA A 14 21.61 -3.92 -28.54
CA ALA A 14 21.23 -5.11 -27.78
C ALA A 14 21.43 -4.90 -26.26
N GLY A 15 22.53 -4.27 -25.86
CA GLY A 15 22.80 -3.90 -24.47
C GLY A 15 21.75 -2.93 -23.91
N ALA A 16 21.38 -1.90 -24.68
CA ALA A 16 20.34 -0.95 -24.28
C ALA A 16 18.97 -1.63 -24.13
N CYS A 17 18.59 -2.54 -25.04
CA CYS A 17 17.35 -3.31 -24.93
C CYS A 17 17.32 -4.17 -23.67
N VAL A 18 18.42 -4.87 -23.35
CA VAL A 18 18.52 -5.67 -22.13
C VAL A 18 18.45 -4.78 -20.88
N ALA A 19 19.14 -3.65 -20.88
CA ALA A 19 19.12 -2.70 -19.77
C ALA A 19 17.70 -2.14 -19.54
N LEU A 20 16.99 -1.76 -20.60
CA LEU A 20 15.60 -1.30 -20.53
C LEU A 20 14.65 -2.39 -20.05
N ALA A 21 14.81 -3.63 -20.53
CA ALA A 21 14.01 -4.76 -20.08
C ALA A 21 14.23 -5.04 -18.58
N MET A 22 15.47 -5.00 -18.10
CA MET A 22 15.77 -5.14 -16.67
C MET A 22 15.20 -3.99 -15.86
N ALA A 23 15.40 -2.74 -16.29
CA ALA A 23 14.87 -1.56 -15.62
C ALA A 23 13.34 -1.61 -15.53
N GLY A 24 12.66 -2.01 -16.61
CA GLY A 24 11.21 -2.21 -16.64
C GLY A 24 10.76 -3.32 -15.68
N GLY A 25 11.47 -4.45 -15.65
CA GLY A 25 11.18 -5.55 -14.72
C GLY A 25 11.30 -5.11 -13.26
N ILE A 26 12.36 -4.38 -12.91
CA ILE A 26 12.56 -3.84 -11.55
C ILE A 26 11.44 -2.85 -11.20
N ALA A 27 11.07 -1.96 -12.12
CA ALA A 27 10.00 -0.99 -11.91
C ALA A 27 8.65 -1.66 -11.65
N ILE A 28 8.34 -2.73 -12.37
CA ILE A 28 7.11 -3.51 -12.17
C ILE A 28 7.09 -4.16 -10.78
N VAL A 29 8.18 -4.83 -10.38
CA VAL A 29 8.27 -5.49 -9.06
C VAL A 29 8.14 -4.46 -7.93
N ALA A 30 8.83 -3.32 -8.04
CA ALA A 30 8.71 -2.24 -7.08
C ALA A 30 7.27 -1.67 -7.01
N GLY A 31 6.61 -1.52 -8.17
CA GLY A 31 5.24 -1.03 -8.27
C GLY A 31 4.23 -1.90 -7.51
N PHE A 32 4.34 -3.23 -7.59
CA PHE A 32 3.48 -4.13 -6.83
C PHE A 32 3.59 -3.92 -5.31
N GLY A 33 4.79 -3.70 -4.79
CA GLY A 33 4.99 -3.42 -3.36
C GLY A 33 4.29 -2.14 -2.91
N VAL A 34 4.37 -1.09 -3.73
CA VAL A 34 3.71 0.19 -3.46
C VAL A 34 2.19 0.06 -3.49
N ILE A 35 1.63 -0.64 -4.49
CA ILE A 35 0.18 -0.83 -4.62
C ILE A 35 -0.39 -1.58 -3.41
N GLN A 36 0.30 -2.61 -2.91
CA GLN A 36 -0.15 -3.35 -1.73
C GLN A 36 -0.11 -2.49 -0.46
N ALA A 37 0.91 -1.65 -0.30
CA ALA A 37 1.00 -0.70 0.81
C ALA A 37 -0.11 0.36 0.75
N GLN A 38 -0.47 0.83 -0.46
CA GLN A 38 -1.53 1.81 -0.62
C GLN A 38 -2.89 1.21 -0.27
N ARG A 39 -3.20 0.01 -0.76
CA ARG A 39 -4.47 -0.67 -0.44
C ARG A 39 -4.67 -0.89 1.05
N SER A 40 -3.61 -1.23 1.77
CA SER A 40 -3.66 -1.39 3.23
C SER A 40 -3.91 -0.04 3.93
N GLN A 41 -3.29 1.05 3.48
CA GLN A 41 -3.62 2.38 4.01
C GLN A 41 -5.08 2.78 3.73
N ASP A 42 -5.56 2.60 2.50
CA ASP A 42 -6.93 2.94 2.09
C ASP A 42 -7.98 2.19 2.96
N THR A 43 -7.64 0.96 3.37
CA THR A 43 -8.45 0.15 4.29
C THR A 43 -8.56 0.76 5.67
N VAL A 44 -7.44 1.21 6.23
CA VAL A 44 -7.40 1.82 7.56
C VAL A 44 -8.11 3.18 7.54
N ASP A 45 -8.02 3.92 6.44
CA ASP A 45 -8.77 5.17 6.25
C ASP A 45 -10.29 4.90 6.23
N LEU A 46 -10.75 3.86 5.52
CA LEU A 46 -12.15 3.44 5.52
C LEU A 46 -12.61 2.94 6.89
N ALA A 47 -11.77 2.21 7.62
CA ALA A 47 -12.07 1.73 8.96
C ALA A 47 -12.19 2.89 9.97
N ALA A 48 -11.33 3.91 9.87
CA ALA A 48 -11.41 5.11 10.69
C ALA A 48 -12.69 5.91 10.40
N LEU A 49 -13.04 6.08 9.11
CA LEU A 49 -14.29 6.72 8.70
C LEU A 49 -15.51 5.97 9.22
N ALA A 50 -15.55 4.64 9.08
CA ALA A 50 -16.65 3.82 9.59
C ALA A 50 -16.78 3.92 11.12
N ALA A 51 -15.65 3.96 11.86
CA ALA A 51 -15.68 4.18 13.29
C ALA A 51 -16.22 5.57 13.66
N ALA A 52 -15.82 6.62 12.93
CA ALA A 52 -16.33 7.97 13.12
C ALA A 52 -17.83 8.07 12.82
N ASP A 53 -18.30 7.42 11.75
CA ASP A 53 -19.73 7.35 11.41
C ASP A 53 -20.56 6.70 12.53
N VAL A 54 -20.05 5.61 13.14
CA VAL A 54 -20.71 4.98 14.29
C VAL A 54 -20.66 5.88 15.52
N LEU A 55 -19.53 6.55 15.77
CA LEU A 55 -19.35 7.47 16.90
C LEU A 55 -20.32 8.66 16.81
N HIS A 56 -20.55 9.19 15.61
CA HIS A 56 -21.50 10.27 15.36
C HIS A 56 -22.95 9.80 15.19
N GLY A 57 -23.21 8.50 15.28
CA GLY A 57 -24.54 7.91 15.15
C GLY A 57 -25.09 7.91 13.72
N VAL A 58 -24.24 8.09 12.71
CA VAL A 58 -24.57 7.93 11.28
C VAL A 58 -24.77 6.46 10.95
N ALA A 59 -24.00 5.58 11.59
CA ALA A 59 -24.11 4.12 11.47
C ALA A 59 -24.36 3.47 12.85
N SER A 60 -24.88 2.24 12.85
CA SER A 60 -25.11 1.45 14.06
C SER A 60 -23.92 0.56 14.39
N GLY A 61 -23.71 0.28 15.68
CA GLY A 61 -22.68 -0.65 16.17
C GLY A 61 -21.80 -0.04 17.26
N GLN A 62 -20.68 -0.71 17.55
CA GLN A 62 -19.61 -0.17 18.39
C GLN A 62 -18.45 0.30 17.49
N PRO A 63 -17.96 1.55 17.62
CA PRO A 63 -16.98 2.12 16.68
C PRO A 63 -15.75 1.25 16.44
N CYS A 64 -15.13 0.76 17.53
CA CYS A 64 -13.93 -0.07 17.43
C CYS A 64 -14.20 -1.50 16.94
N GLU A 65 -15.39 -2.03 17.16
CA GLU A 65 -15.77 -3.36 16.68
C GLU A 65 -15.99 -3.35 15.16
N VAL A 66 -16.61 -2.28 14.65
CA VAL A 66 -16.78 -2.06 13.20
C VAL A 66 -15.43 -1.87 12.51
N ALA A 67 -14.54 -1.06 13.10
CA ALA A 67 -13.18 -0.89 12.58
C ALA A 67 -12.39 -2.20 12.57
N LEU A 68 -12.44 -2.97 13.67
CA LEU A 68 -11.78 -4.27 13.78
C LEU A 68 -12.24 -5.22 12.66
N ASN A 69 -13.54 -5.35 12.47
CA ASN A 69 -14.10 -6.24 11.46
C ASN A 69 -13.67 -5.85 10.04
N LEU A 70 -13.65 -4.55 9.71
CA LEU A 70 -13.19 -4.06 8.40
C LEU A 70 -11.72 -4.36 8.14
N VAL A 71 -10.88 -4.17 9.16
CA VAL A 71 -9.44 -4.43 9.10
C VAL A 71 -9.18 -5.94 8.94
N GLU A 72 -9.86 -6.78 9.72
CA GLU A 72 -9.71 -8.24 9.67
C GLU A 72 -10.20 -8.85 8.34
N ILE A 73 -11.31 -8.36 7.77
CA ILE A 73 -11.81 -8.81 6.46
C ILE A 73 -10.76 -8.60 5.36
N GLN A 74 -9.94 -7.55 5.46
CA GLN A 74 -8.85 -7.29 4.52
C GLN A 74 -7.53 -7.98 4.89
N GLY A 75 -7.50 -8.78 5.96
CA GLY A 75 -6.32 -9.52 6.40
C GLY A 75 -5.27 -8.63 7.07
N LEU A 76 -5.66 -7.47 7.59
CA LEU A 76 -4.84 -6.65 8.47
C LEU A 76 -5.13 -7.05 9.93
N THR A 77 -4.21 -6.70 10.82
CA THR A 77 -4.36 -6.90 12.27
C THR A 77 -4.55 -5.55 12.96
N LEU A 78 -5.62 -5.39 13.74
CA LEU A 78 -5.86 -4.16 14.50
C LEU A 78 -4.87 -4.09 15.67
N GLU A 79 -4.11 -3.00 15.74
CA GLU A 79 -3.14 -2.75 16.82
C GLU A 79 -3.75 -1.84 17.89
N SER A 80 -4.47 -0.80 17.47
CA SER A 80 -5.09 0.16 18.38
C SER A 80 -6.32 0.80 17.74
N CYS A 81 -7.33 1.06 18.57
CA CYS A 81 -8.48 1.89 18.23
C CYS A 81 -8.72 2.85 19.38
N THR A 82 -8.63 4.15 19.09
CA THR A 82 -8.83 5.21 20.09
C THR A 82 -9.91 6.16 19.61
N LEU A 83 -10.89 6.39 20.47
CA LEU A 83 -11.99 7.32 20.22
C LEU A 83 -11.73 8.60 21.00
N ASP A 84 -11.88 9.75 20.34
CA ASP A 84 -11.78 11.06 20.95
C ASP A 84 -13.05 11.88 20.69
N ASN A 85 -13.20 13.02 21.35
CA ASN A 85 -14.38 13.88 21.20
C ASN A 85 -14.54 14.45 19.77
N SER A 86 -13.50 14.37 18.95
CA SER A 86 -13.43 14.97 17.61
C SER A 86 -13.42 13.94 16.49
N GLY A 87 -13.37 12.64 16.78
CA GLY A 87 -13.12 11.62 15.77
C GLY A 87 -12.64 10.26 16.29
N ALA A 88 -12.26 9.39 15.36
CA ALA A 88 -11.76 8.04 15.60
C ALA A 88 -10.37 7.86 14.96
N SER A 89 -9.42 7.34 15.73
CA SER A 89 -8.08 6.98 15.24
C SER A 89 -7.90 5.47 15.29
N VAL A 90 -7.45 4.91 14.18
CA VAL A 90 -7.29 3.47 13.96
C VAL A 90 -5.86 3.19 13.52
N GLU A 91 -5.24 2.22 14.18
CA GLU A 91 -3.92 1.69 13.83
C GLU A 91 -4.03 0.21 13.54
N ALA A 92 -3.52 -0.21 12.39
CA ALA A 92 -3.49 -1.60 11.98
C ALA A 92 -2.16 -1.94 11.33
N SER A 93 -1.76 -3.19 11.41
CA SER A 93 -0.53 -3.70 10.82
C SER A 93 -0.83 -4.74 9.74
N ALA A 94 0.06 -4.81 8.75
CA ALA A 94 0.04 -5.88 7.76
C ALA A 94 1.45 -6.21 7.29
N VAL A 95 1.62 -7.44 6.80
CA VAL A 95 2.85 -7.88 6.16
C VAL A 95 2.82 -7.47 4.69
N VAL A 96 3.59 -6.45 4.33
CA VAL A 96 3.72 -5.98 2.94
C VAL A 96 5.16 -6.21 2.49
N ALA A 97 5.32 -6.92 1.37
CA ALA A 97 6.63 -7.30 0.83
C ALA A 97 7.55 -7.99 1.86
N GLY A 98 6.97 -8.78 2.78
CA GLY A 98 7.70 -9.52 3.82
C GLY A 98 8.10 -8.71 5.05
N ILE A 99 7.63 -7.46 5.18
CA ILE A 99 7.92 -6.58 6.31
C ILE A 99 6.62 -6.22 7.01
N ILE A 100 6.60 -6.27 8.35
CA ILE A 100 5.48 -5.76 9.14
C ILE A 100 5.47 -4.24 9.04
N ARG A 101 4.38 -3.71 8.50
CA ARG A 101 4.15 -2.27 8.32
C ARG A 101 2.94 -1.89 9.17
N VAL A 102 3.08 -0.82 9.93
CA VAL A 102 1.98 -0.21 10.68
C VAL A 102 1.41 0.93 9.85
N PHE A 103 0.09 0.94 9.74
CA PHE A 103 -0.73 1.95 9.07
C PHE A 103 -1.59 2.64 10.12
N ARG A 104 -1.74 3.95 9.98
CA ARG A 104 -2.50 4.79 10.92
C ARG A 104 -3.39 5.72 10.14
N ALA A 105 -4.64 5.85 10.57
CA ALA A 105 -5.58 6.83 10.06
C ALA A 105 -6.37 7.48 11.19
N ARG A 106 -6.87 8.69 10.93
CA ARG A 106 -7.79 9.42 11.82
C ARG A 106 -8.87 10.08 10.99
N ALA A 107 -10.12 9.92 11.43
CA ALA A 107 -11.30 10.56 10.85
C ALA A 107 -12.00 11.41 11.91
#